data_AF-A0A8J3KB18-F1
#
_entry.id   AF-A0A8J3KB18-F1
#
_cell.length_a   1.000
_cell.length_b   1.000
_cell.length_c   1.000
_cell.angle_alpha   90.00
_cell.angle_beta   90.00
_cell.angle_gamma   90.00
#
_symmetry.space_group_name_H-M   'P 1'
#
loop_
_entity.id
_entity.type
_entity.pdbx_description
1 polymer ?
#
loop_
_entity_poly.entity_id
_entity_poly.type
_entity_poly.pdbx_seq_one_letter_code
_entity_poly.pdbx_strand_id
1 'polypeptide(L)'
;MPVQAIASAPADEPAHDRLTIAHPLAAVAARNCADHTHDLADLVGGVACGAAWAQALHDDFMFALECGLPLDLEADPSYVDEVAVRRAMRGEALELTELERAEVKRRLAEITRRRNQPYRFACSRAAAARRAAAR
;
A
#
# COMPACT_ATOMS: atom_id res chain seq x y z
N MET A 1 37.25 5.60 -26.56
CA MET A 1 36.24 5.34 -25.52
C MET A 1 35.34 4.24 -26.06
N PRO A 2 35.41 2.98 -25.57
CA PRO A 2 34.55 1.92 -26.09
C PRO A 2 33.11 2.15 -25.59
N VAL A 3 32.17 2.13 -26.52
CA VAL A 3 30.72 2.17 -26.26
C VAL A 3 30.33 0.82 -25.68
N GLN A 4 29.94 0.78 -24.40
CA GLN A 4 29.35 -0.42 -23.82
C GLN A 4 27.97 -0.62 -24.43
N ALA A 5 27.79 -1.73 -25.14
CA ALA A 5 26.49 -2.18 -25.61
C ALA A 5 25.62 -2.48 -24.37
N ILE A 6 24.53 -1.74 -24.23
CA ILE A 6 23.46 -2.07 -23.28
C ILE A 6 22.90 -3.41 -23.75
N ALA A 7 23.15 -4.47 -22.99
CA ALA A 7 22.51 -5.75 -23.24
C ALA A 7 21.00 -5.54 -23.13
N SER A 8 20.27 -5.68 -24.23
CA SER A 8 18.81 -5.73 -24.22
C SER A 8 18.39 -6.81 -23.24
N ALA A 9 17.58 -6.44 -22.25
CA ALA A 9 16.87 -7.40 -21.43
C ALA A 9 16.13 -8.39 -22.34
N PRO A 10 16.04 -9.69 -21.98
CA PRO A 10 15.20 -10.60 -22.74
C PRO A 10 13.80 -10.00 -22.81
N ALA A 11 13.26 -9.90 -24.02
CA ALA A 11 11.88 -9.50 -24.22
C ALA A 11 11.00 -10.61 -23.63
N ASP A 12 10.71 -10.53 -22.33
CA ASP A 12 9.58 -11.24 -21.75
C ASP A 12 8.37 -10.90 -22.63
N GLU A 13 7.69 -11.93 -23.11
CA GLU A 13 6.49 -11.80 -23.93
C GLU A 13 5.55 -10.77 -23.29
N PRO A 14 4.93 -9.88 -24.09
CA PRO A 14 4.17 -8.76 -23.55
C PRO A 14 3.17 -9.27 -22.53
N ALA A 15 3.17 -8.62 -21.36
CA ALA A 15 2.50 -8.99 -20.13
C ALA A 15 0.96 -9.06 -20.24
N HIS A 16 0.43 -9.91 -21.10
CA HIS A 16 -1.01 -10.13 -21.30
C HIS A 16 -1.69 -10.50 -19.98
N ASP A 17 -1.00 -11.29 -19.15
CA ASP A 17 -1.47 -11.68 -17.81
C ASP A 17 -1.58 -10.49 -16.83
N ARG A 18 -0.87 -9.38 -17.09
CA ARG A 18 -0.89 -8.17 -16.25
C ARG A 18 -1.84 -7.11 -16.78
N LEU A 19 -2.08 -7.07 -18.10
CA LEU A 19 -2.97 -6.11 -18.76
C LEU A 19 -4.44 -6.58 -18.73
N THR A 20 -4.93 -6.86 -17.53
CA THR A 20 -6.31 -7.32 -17.27
C THR A 20 -7.17 -6.20 -16.68
N ILE A 21 -8.45 -6.48 -16.42
CA ILE A 21 -9.37 -5.54 -15.76
C ILE A 21 -8.92 -5.08 -14.37
N ALA A 22 -8.04 -5.84 -13.71
CA ALA A 22 -7.48 -5.48 -12.40
C ALA A 22 -6.33 -4.47 -12.51
N HIS A 23 -5.81 -4.20 -13.72
CA HIS A 23 -4.73 -3.25 -13.91
C HIS A 23 -5.20 -1.82 -13.55
N PRO A 24 -4.40 -1.00 -12.85
CA PRO A 24 -4.80 0.35 -12.45
C PRO A 24 -5.25 1.25 -13.61
N LEU A 25 -4.64 1.07 -14.78
CA LEU A 25 -4.94 1.83 -16.01
C LEU A 25 -6.04 1.20 -16.89
N ALA A 26 -6.66 0.08 -16.49
CA ALA A 26 -7.65 -0.61 -17.32
C ALA A 26 -8.81 0.29 -17.77
N ALA A 27 -9.33 1.12 -16.85
CA ALA A 27 -10.40 2.05 -17.18
C ALA A 27 -9.97 3.17 -18.14
N VAL A 28 -8.70 3.59 -18.11
CA VAL A 28 -8.14 4.59 -19.04
C VAL A 28 -7.99 3.95 -20.42
N ALA A 29 -7.40 2.76 -20.50
CA ALA A 29 -7.23 2.02 -21.74
C ALA A 29 -8.58 1.72 -22.41
N ALA A 30 -9.60 1.29 -21.64
CA ALA A 30 -10.95 1.07 -22.17
C ALA A 30 -11.57 2.35 -22.73
N ARG A 31 -11.36 3.50 -22.09
CA ARG A 31 -11.82 4.80 -22.61
C ARG A 31 -11.12 5.17 -23.90
N ASN A 32 -9.80 5.01 -23.98
CA ASN A 32 -9.03 5.26 -25.20
C ASN A 32 -9.47 4.33 -26.35
N CYS A 33 -9.94 3.13 -26.02
CA CYS A 33 -10.42 2.15 -26.99
C CYS A 33 -11.86 2.39 -27.46
N ALA A 34 -12.66 3.17 -26.71
CA ALA A 34 -14.09 3.34 -26.96
C ALA A 34 -14.39 3.99 -28.33
N ASP A 35 -13.44 4.74 -28.88
CA ASP A 35 -13.55 5.44 -30.16
C ASP A 35 -13.18 4.54 -31.37
N HIS A 36 -12.90 3.25 -31.14
CA HIS A 36 -12.52 2.30 -32.18
C HIS A 36 -13.43 1.07 -32.18
N THR A 37 -13.85 0.63 -33.37
CA THR A 37 -14.54 -0.65 -33.53
C THR A 37 -13.51 -1.76 -33.64
N HIS A 38 -13.48 -2.66 -32.65
CA HIS A 38 -12.60 -3.82 -32.63
C HIS A 38 -13.42 -5.08 -32.34
N ASP A 39 -13.00 -6.20 -32.92
CA ASP A 39 -13.53 -7.50 -32.51
C ASP A 39 -13.07 -7.81 -31.08
N LEU A 40 -13.92 -8.49 -30.31
CA LEU A 40 -13.60 -8.89 -28.94
C LEU A 40 -12.32 -9.74 -28.85
N ALA A 41 -11.97 -10.43 -29.95
CA ALA A 41 -10.75 -11.22 -30.07
C ALA A 41 -9.46 -10.36 -30.10
N ASP A 42 -9.57 -9.09 -30.47
CA ASP A 42 -8.43 -8.16 -30.58
C ASP A 42 -8.15 -7.42 -29.25
N LEU A 43 -8.97 -7.67 -28.22
CA LEU A 43 -8.82 -7.04 -26.92
C LEU A 43 -7.80 -7.80 -26.07
N VAL A 44 -6.76 -7.08 -25.63
CA VAL A 44 -5.80 -7.57 -24.65
C VAL A 44 -6.45 -7.57 -23.28
N GLY A 45 -6.45 -8.74 -22.62
CA GLY A 45 -7.07 -8.95 -21.31
C GLY A 45 -8.59 -8.73 -21.28
N GLY A 46 -9.24 -8.69 -22.45
CA GLY A 46 -10.66 -8.39 -22.60
C GLY A 46 -11.04 -6.93 -22.29
N VAL A 47 -10.06 -6.00 -22.25
CA VAL A 47 -10.28 -4.60 -21.84
C VAL A 47 -10.20 -3.64 -23.01
N ALA A 48 -9.09 -3.67 -23.76
CA ALA A 48 -8.77 -2.69 -24.78
C ALA A 48 -7.83 -3.28 -25.84
N CYS A 49 -7.80 -2.70 -27.03
CA CYS A 49 -6.82 -3.07 -28.05
C CYS A 49 -5.39 -2.69 -27.60
N GLY A 50 -4.39 -3.33 -28.19
CA GLY A 50 -2.99 -3.10 -27.82
C GLY A 50 -2.53 -1.63 -27.95
N ALA A 51 -3.06 -0.91 -28.94
CA ALA A 51 -2.74 0.51 -29.14
C ALA A 51 -3.29 1.40 -28.00
N ALA A 52 -4.53 1.15 -27.55
CA ALA A 52 -5.14 1.90 -26.45
C ALA A 52 -4.43 1.63 -25.11
N TRP A 53 -3.96 0.39 -24.91
CA TRP A 53 -3.09 0.05 -23.77
C TRP A 53 -1.75 0.78 -23.83
N ALA A 54 -1.07 0.75 -24.99
CA ALA A 54 0.21 1.44 -25.17
C ALA A 54 0.08 2.94 -24.92
N GLN A 55 -0.99 3.57 -25.40
CA GLN A 55 -1.28 4.98 -25.15
C GLN A 55 -1.46 5.26 -23.66
N ALA A 56 -2.30 4.48 -22.96
CA ALA A 56 -2.55 4.69 -21.53
C ALA A 56 -1.27 4.55 -20.70
N LEU A 57 -0.43 3.55 -21.00
CA LEU A 57 0.86 3.35 -20.33
C LEU A 57 1.85 4.47 -20.65
N HIS A 58 1.89 4.93 -21.91
CA HIS A 58 2.74 6.02 -22.32
C HIS A 58 2.36 7.32 -21.63
N ASP A 59 1.07 7.66 -21.58
CA ASP A 59 0.58 8.87 -20.94
C ASP A 59 0.89 8.88 -19.43
N ASP A 60 0.71 7.75 -18.75
CA ASP A 60 1.05 7.58 -17.33
C ASP A 60 2.56 7.77 -17.08
N PHE A 61 3.39 7.16 -17.95
CA PHE A 61 4.85 7.31 -17.90
C PHE A 61 5.29 8.76 -18.16
N MET A 62 4.72 9.42 -19.17
CA MET A 62 5.03 10.81 -19.48
C MET A 62 4.60 11.74 -18.35
N PHE A 63 3.43 11.50 -17.76
CA PHE A 63 2.99 12.23 -16.58
C PHE A 63 3.95 12.07 -15.40
N ALA A 64 4.43 10.85 -15.15
CA ALA A 64 5.42 10.60 -14.11
C ALA A 64 6.72 11.40 -14.36
N LEU A 65 7.22 11.43 -15.60
CA LEU A 65 8.39 12.23 -15.98
C LEU A 65 8.15 13.74 -15.79
N GLU A 66 7.02 14.26 -16.28
CA GLU A 66 6.67 15.67 -16.18
C GLU A 66 6.57 16.14 -14.73
N CYS A 67 6.05 15.29 -13.86
CA CYS A 67 5.92 15.56 -12.43
C CYS A 67 7.20 15.26 -11.64
N GLY A 68 8.28 14.78 -12.29
CA GLY A 68 9.53 14.40 -11.63
C GLY A 68 9.36 13.25 -10.63
N LEU A 69 8.40 12.36 -10.87
CA LEU A 69 8.18 11.18 -10.05
C LEU A 69 9.28 10.14 -10.30
N PRO A 70 9.69 9.39 -9.27
CA PRO A 70 10.63 8.28 -9.44
C PRO A 70 10.01 7.19 -10.30
N LEU A 71 10.73 6.75 -11.33
CA LEU A 71 10.34 5.63 -12.21
C LEU A 71 10.58 4.27 -11.54
N ASP A 72 11.65 4.19 -10.76
CA ASP A 72 11.99 3.05 -9.92
C ASP A 72 11.78 3.43 -8.46
N LEU A 73 10.94 2.67 -7.78
CA LEU A 73 10.76 2.76 -6.35
C LEU A 73 11.62 1.70 -5.67
N GLU A 74 12.66 2.13 -4.98
CA GLU A 74 13.32 1.25 -4.01
C GLU A 74 12.36 1.02 -2.84
N ALA A 75 12.03 -0.25 -2.59
CA ALA A 75 11.22 -0.60 -1.43
C ALA A 75 11.95 -0.17 -0.16
N ASP A 76 11.37 0.78 0.59
CA ASP A 76 11.93 1.22 1.86
C ASP A 76 11.89 0.03 2.85
N PRO A 77 13.04 -0.53 3.24
CA PRO A 77 13.08 -1.69 4.11
C PRO A 77 12.62 -1.37 5.54
N SER A 78 12.50 -0.09 5.87
CA SER A 78 12.00 0.40 7.16
C SER A 78 10.52 0.80 7.14
N TYR A 79 9.87 0.74 5.98
CA TYR A 79 8.47 1.09 5.84
C TYR A 79 7.57 0.13 6.62
N VAL A 80 6.58 0.69 7.30
CA VAL A 80 5.55 -0.04 8.02
C VAL A 80 4.19 0.35 7.45
N ASP A 81 3.46 -0.60 6.87
CA ASP A 81 2.10 -0.33 6.42
C ASP A 81 1.14 -0.19 7.61
N GLU A 82 0.81 1.04 7.95
CA GLU A 82 -0.12 1.40 9.01
C GLU A 82 -1.54 0.83 8.82
N VAL A 83 -1.95 0.56 7.57
CA VAL A 83 -3.23 -0.08 7.27
C VAL A 83 -3.17 -1.55 7.63
N ALA A 84 -2.13 -2.26 7.19
CA ALA A 84 -1.90 -3.66 7.55
C ALA A 84 -1.80 -3.84 9.07
N VAL A 85 -1.02 -2.99 9.77
CA VAL A 85 -0.91 -2.99 11.23
C VAL A 85 -2.28 -2.79 11.89
N ARG A 86 -3.10 -1.84 11.41
CA ARG A 86 -4.42 -1.56 11.98
C ARG A 86 -5.40 -2.72 11.78
N ARG A 87 -5.40 -3.36 10.62
CA ARG A 87 -6.22 -4.54 10.32
C ARG A 87 -5.80 -5.73 11.16
N ALA A 88 -4.50 -5.98 11.29
CA ALA A 88 -3.97 -7.02 12.17
C ALA A 88 -4.31 -6.78 13.65
N MET A 89 -4.25 -5.53 14.13
CA MET A 89 -4.70 -5.17 15.48
C MET A 89 -6.20 -5.42 15.72
N ARG A 90 -7.02 -5.49 14.67
CA ARG A 90 -8.44 -5.88 14.74
C ARG A 90 -8.66 -7.39 14.70
N GLY A 91 -7.58 -8.18 14.58
CA GLY A 91 -7.64 -9.64 14.53
C GLY A 91 -7.78 -10.22 13.13
N GLU A 92 -7.61 -9.42 12.07
CA GLU A 92 -7.59 -9.94 10.70
C GLU A 92 -6.31 -10.74 10.45
N ALA A 93 -6.44 -11.93 9.85
CA ALA A 93 -5.31 -12.76 9.46
C ALA A 93 -4.66 -12.21 8.19
N LEU A 94 -3.46 -11.63 8.33
CA LEU A 94 -2.68 -11.02 7.27
C LEU A 94 -1.24 -11.54 7.32
N GLU A 95 -0.61 -11.68 6.16
CA GLU A 95 0.84 -11.83 6.10
C GLU A 95 1.48 -10.47 6.36
N LEU A 96 2.18 -10.37 7.48
CA LEU A 96 2.87 -9.16 7.91
C LEU A 96 4.37 -9.30 7.73
N THR A 97 5.05 -8.19 7.49
CA THR A 97 6.52 -8.12 7.56
C THR A 97 6.98 -8.21 9.02
N GLU A 98 8.29 -8.41 9.25
CA GLU A 98 8.84 -8.43 10.60
C GLU A 98 8.65 -7.11 11.34
N LEU A 99 8.80 -5.99 10.65
CA LEU A 99 8.60 -4.65 11.21
C LEU A 99 7.14 -4.40 11.58
N GLU A 100 6.21 -4.78 10.71
CA GLU A 100 4.77 -4.68 11.00
C GLU A 100 4.37 -5.55 12.19
N ARG A 101 4.89 -6.78 12.27
CA ARG A 101 4.69 -7.64 13.45
C ARG A 101 5.25 -7.02 14.72
N ALA A 102 6.43 -6.41 14.66
CA ALA A 102 7.03 -5.72 15.80
C ALA A 102 6.16 -4.53 16.24
N GLU A 103 5.63 -3.76 15.30
CA GLU A 103 4.77 -2.61 15.59
C GLU A 103 3.42 -3.03 16.19
N VAL A 104 2.79 -4.08 15.65
CA VAL A 104 1.56 -4.67 16.24
C VAL A 104 1.82 -5.12 17.68
N LYS A 105 2.92 -5.85 17.94
CA LYS A 105 3.29 -6.29 19.29
C LYS A 105 3.47 -5.10 20.23
N ARG A 106 4.18 -4.05 19.79
CA ARG A 106 4.42 -2.83 20.57
C ARG A 106 3.10 -2.16 20.97
N ARG A 107 2.18 -1.96 20.02
CA ARG A 107 0.87 -1.31 20.26
C ARG A 107 -0.03 -2.15 21.17
N LEU A 108 -0.08 -3.47 20.98
CA LEU A 108 -0.85 -4.37 21.85
C LEU A 108 -0.30 -4.38 23.28
N ALA A 109 1.03 -4.39 23.44
CA ALA A 109 1.67 -4.28 24.76
C ALA A 109 1.31 -2.95 25.46
N GLU A 110 1.29 -1.84 24.72
CA GLU A 110 0.88 -0.55 25.25
C GLU A 110 -0.59 -0.52 25.71
N ILE A 111 -1.51 -1.06 24.90
CA ILE A 111 -2.93 -1.18 25.26
C ILE A 111 -3.07 -2.02 26.53
N THR A 112 -2.38 -3.16 26.60
CA THR A 112 -2.40 -4.07 27.75
C THR A 112 -1.87 -3.38 29.00
N ARG A 113 -0.75 -2.65 28.88
CA ARG A 113 -0.16 -1.86 29.96
C ARG A 113 -1.14 -0.81 30.49
N ARG A 114 -1.81 -0.06 29.61
CA ARG A 114 -2.80 0.95 29.99
C ARG A 114 -4.00 0.32 30.68
N ARG A 115 -4.50 -0.81 30.17
CA ARG A 115 -5.62 -1.55 30.77
C ARG A 115 -5.30 -2.12 32.15
N ASN A 116 -4.06 -2.60 32.33
CA ASN A 116 -3.58 -3.16 33.58
C ASN A 116 -2.96 -2.13 34.51
N GLN A 117 -2.97 -0.84 34.14
CA GLN A 117 -2.44 0.22 34.99
C GLN A 117 -3.35 0.36 36.21
N PRO A 118 -2.86 0.07 37.44
CA PRO A 118 -3.69 0.17 38.62
C PRO A 118 -4.12 1.63 38.76
N TYR A 119 -5.44 1.85 38.77
CA TYR A 119 -6.03 3.16 39.02
C TYR A 119 -5.65 3.57 40.45
N ARG A 120 -4.54 4.30 40.60
CA ARG A 120 -4.17 4.88 41.88
C ARG A 120 -5.17 5.99 42.16
N PHE A 121 -6.23 5.66 42.90
CA PHE A 121 -6.94 6.68 43.64
C PHE A 121 -5.92 7.33 44.56
N ALA A 122 -5.49 8.54 44.19
CA ALA A 122 -4.88 9.45 45.14
C ALA A 122 -5.99 9.80 46.13
N CYS A 123 -6.17 8.95 47.15
CA CYS A 123 -6.85 9.37 48.36
C CYS A 123 -5.98 10.50 48.88
N SER A 124 -6.37 11.74 48.56
CA SER A 124 -5.60 12.91 48.96
C SER A 124 -5.41 12.80 50.47
N ARG A 125 -4.23 13.17 50.98
CA ARG A 125 -4.02 13.27 52.43
C ARG A 125 -5.16 14.03 53.13
N ALA A 126 -5.80 14.98 52.42
CA ALA A 126 -7.00 15.68 52.85
C ALA A 126 -8.26 14.80 53.01
N ALA A 127 -8.47 13.79 52.17
CA ALA A 127 -9.55 12.80 52.34
C ALA A 127 -9.29 11.85 53.52
N ALA A 128 -8.03 11.44 53.72
CA ALA A 128 -7.64 10.64 54.88
C ALA A 128 -7.77 11.42 56.20
N ALA A 129 -7.33 12.69 56.23
CA ALA A 129 -7.47 13.57 57.38
C ALA A 129 -8.93 13.84 57.76
N ARG A 130 -9.83 14.00 56.78
CA ARG A 130 -11.27 14.18 57.02
C ARG A 130 -11.94 12.98 57.68
N ARG A 131 -11.53 11.75 57.34
CA ARG A 131 -12.04 10.54 58.04
C ARG A 131 -11.51 10.40 59.45
N ALA A 132 -10.25 10.80 59.69
CA ALA A 132 -9.66 10.76 61.02
C ALA A 132 -10.30 11.78 61.97
N ALA A 133 -10.69 12.95 61.47
CA ALA A 133 -11.37 13.99 62.26
C ALA A 133 -12.86 13.71 62.52
N ALA A 134 -13.46 12.72 61.85
CA ALA A 134 -14.87 12.34 62.00
C ALA A 134 -15.09 11.12 62.92
N ARG A 135 -14.03 10.61 63.56
CA ARG A 135 -14.08 9.59 64.63
C ARG A 135 -13.81 10.25 65.97
#